data_AF-A0ABD0UZM4-F1
#
_entry.id   AF-A0ABD0UZM4-F1
#
_cell.length_a   1.000
_cell.length_b   1.000
_cell.length_c   1.000
_cell.angle_alpha   90.00
_cell.angle_beta   90.00
_cell.angle_gamma   90.00
#
_symmetry.space_group_name_H-M   'P 1'
#
loop_
_entity.id
_entity.type
_entity.pdbx_description
1 polymer ?
#
loop_
_entity_poly.entity_id
_entity_poly.type
_entity_poly.pdbx_seq_one_letter_code
_entity_poly.pdbx_strand_id
1 'polypeptide(L)'
;MARAKSNFFISLLLLIGTGEHVVGQNYGCADIVSQQFFDGLTSQVDTGCEAYGFYTREAFLNAWQSYSGFGDDPTIDDTKREIATFFAHVSHETINMCYKKQGDKSNAYCDFNTQDYPCTPGKMYYGRGPLQISWNYNYGPAGQEIGFDGLNWLEAVSTDPTISFKTSLWFWMRNVHGIVGQGFGATIQAINGVLECGGQNQGAVNHRVNLYQKYCGQFNTMDGVKLSFLIPLLLIITACELIAGQNCGCAYIVSQEFFDGLTSQANPNCEGNGFYTRDAFLNAWQSYSGFAESPSIDDTKREIAAFFAHVSHETTRMCFKDQEDKSNPYCAPNAQGYPCTPGKMYYGRGPLQISWNYNYGPAGQEIGFDGLNWPEAVSTDAIISFKTALWFWMRNVHGIIGQGFGATIRAINGDVECGGKNQDAVNDRINLYQNYCGQFNVSPGDNLYC
;
A
#
# COMPACT_ATOMS: atom_id res chain seq x y z
N MET A 1 59.01 -33.39 -2.36
CA MET A 1 58.12 -34.04 -1.38
C MET A 1 57.95 -33.11 -0.20
N ALA A 2 56.70 -32.72 0.05
CA ALA A 2 56.29 -31.60 0.90
C ALA A 2 56.59 -31.83 2.38
N ARG A 3 57.07 -30.77 3.03
CA ARG A 3 57.29 -30.66 4.47
C ARG A 3 55.97 -30.32 5.17
N ALA A 4 55.63 -31.15 6.15
CA ALA A 4 54.65 -30.86 7.19
C ALA A 4 55.02 -29.57 7.96
N LYS A 5 54.00 -28.81 8.38
CA LYS A 5 54.05 -27.97 9.60
C LYS A 5 52.63 -27.75 10.13
N SER A 6 52.44 -28.22 11.36
CA SER A 6 51.35 -27.90 12.28
C SER A 6 51.61 -26.57 12.98
N ASN A 7 50.53 -26.01 13.57
CA ASN A 7 50.44 -24.93 14.56
C ASN A 7 50.21 -23.50 14.03
N PHE A 8 49.01 -22.96 14.29
CA PHE A 8 48.73 -21.76 15.10
C PHE A 8 47.37 -21.18 14.73
N PHE A 9 46.36 -21.34 15.59
CA PHE A 9 45.13 -20.54 15.58
C PHE A 9 45.15 -19.66 16.83
N ILE A 10 45.69 -18.43 16.73
CA ILE A 10 45.38 -17.29 17.61
C ILE A 10 45.51 -16.00 16.78
N SER A 11 44.39 -15.28 16.70
CA SER A 11 44.18 -13.84 16.45
C SER A 11 44.97 -13.10 15.36
N LEU A 12 44.27 -12.69 14.30
CA LEU A 12 44.53 -11.41 13.62
C LEU A 12 43.22 -10.61 13.53
N LEU A 13 43.10 -9.66 14.46
CA LEU A 13 42.20 -8.51 14.40
C LEU A 13 42.90 -7.39 13.59
N LEU A 14 42.11 -6.56 12.88
CA LEU A 14 42.48 -5.32 12.15
C LEU A 14 43.25 -5.56 10.83
N LEU A 15 42.93 -5.01 9.66
CA LEU A 15 42.14 -3.85 9.25
C LEU A 15 41.91 -4.00 7.73
N ILE A 16 40.67 -4.09 7.21
CA ILE A 16 40.30 -3.51 5.91
C ILE A 16 38.79 -3.19 5.96
N GLY A 17 38.45 -1.92 5.77
CA GLY A 17 37.08 -1.47 5.55
C GLY A 17 36.36 -1.03 6.82
N THR A 18 36.81 0.07 7.44
CA THR A 18 35.84 1.07 7.86
C THR A 18 35.03 1.39 6.61
N GLY A 19 33.87 0.75 6.45
CA GLY A 19 32.84 1.37 5.64
C GLY A 19 32.68 2.75 6.23
N GLU A 20 33.14 3.77 5.52
CA GLU A 20 32.56 5.07 5.69
C GLU A 20 31.06 4.79 5.67
N HIS A 21 30.41 5.05 6.81
CA HIS A 21 29.02 5.45 6.77
C HIS A 21 28.98 6.52 5.69
N VAL A 22 28.53 6.12 4.50
CA VAL A 22 27.91 7.09 3.61
C VAL A 22 26.89 7.74 4.53
N VAL A 23 27.09 9.03 4.81
CA VAL A 23 26.14 9.86 5.54
C VAL A 23 24.93 9.97 4.62
N GLY A 24 24.18 8.87 4.49
CA GLY A 24 22.80 8.87 4.06
C GLY A 24 22.07 9.63 5.14
N GLN A 25 21.35 10.67 4.74
CA GLN A 25 20.64 11.52 5.68
C GLN A 25 19.84 10.66 6.64
N ASN A 26 20.10 10.84 7.93
CA ASN A 26 19.37 10.17 8.99
C ASN A 26 17.98 10.81 9.02
N TYR A 27 17.04 10.31 8.21
CA TYR A 27 15.66 10.78 8.17
C TYR A 27 15.00 10.41 9.50
N GLY A 28 15.07 11.31 10.48
CA GLY A 28 14.41 11.12 11.76
C GLY A 28 12.90 11.38 11.64
N CYS A 29 12.14 11.04 12.68
CA CYS A 29 10.72 11.38 12.79
C CYS A 29 10.44 12.87 12.47
N ALA A 30 11.35 13.78 12.85
CA ALA A 30 11.25 15.20 12.53
C ALA A 30 11.31 15.52 11.03
N ASP A 31 12.01 14.72 10.22
CA ASP A 31 12.11 14.91 8.78
C ASP A 31 10.87 14.41 8.06
N ILE A 32 10.33 13.26 8.51
CA ILE A 32 9.10 12.66 7.94
C ILE A 32 7.87 13.49 8.33
N VAL A 33 7.76 13.84 9.61
CA VAL A 33 6.78 14.81 10.09
C VAL A 33 7.28 16.21 9.75
N SER A 34 7.38 16.50 8.46
CA SER A 34 7.82 17.78 7.93
C SER A 34 6.81 18.89 8.25
N GLN A 35 7.24 20.16 8.12
CA GLN A 35 6.32 21.29 8.25
C GLN A 35 5.18 21.19 7.22
N GLN A 36 5.50 20.84 5.97
CA GLN A 36 4.51 20.68 4.91
C GLN A 36 3.47 19.60 5.22
N PHE A 37 3.91 18.45 5.73
CA PHE A 37 2.99 17.39 6.14
C PHE A 37 2.06 17.87 7.25
N PHE A 38 2.62 18.48 8.30
CA PHE A 38 1.85 18.93 9.46
C PHE A 38 0.88 20.06 9.11
N ASP A 39 1.30 21.01 8.27
CA ASP A 39 0.42 22.05 7.71
C ASP A 39 -0.71 21.43 6.88
N GLY A 40 -0.46 20.32 6.19
CA GLY A 40 -1.49 19.54 5.49
C GLY A 40 -2.54 18.94 6.43
N LEU A 41 -2.18 18.64 7.68
CA LEU A 41 -3.13 18.18 8.70
C LEU A 41 -3.98 19.33 9.23
N THR A 42 -3.37 20.50 9.48
CA THR A 42 -4.02 21.62 10.18
C THR A 42 -4.70 22.63 9.26
N SER A 43 -4.29 22.74 7.99
CA SER A 43 -4.90 23.65 7.01
C SER A 43 -6.35 23.30 6.66
N GLN A 44 -6.78 22.07 6.96
CA GLN A 44 -8.15 21.61 6.76
C GLN A 44 -9.07 21.91 7.96
N VAL A 45 -8.51 22.43 9.06
CA VAL A 45 -9.23 22.72 10.29
C VAL A 45 -9.98 24.05 10.14
N ASP A 46 -11.30 24.01 10.29
CA ASP A 46 -12.12 25.23 10.30
C ASP A 46 -11.69 26.14 11.46
N THR A 47 -11.66 27.46 11.23
CA THR A 47 -11.40 28.46 12.27
C THR A 47 -12.36 28.40 13.46
N GLY A 48 -13.54 27.80 13.29
CA GLY A 48 -14.52 27.55 14.35
C GLY A 48 -14.25 26.29 15.18
N CYS A 49 -13.25 25.47 14.83
CA CYS A 49 -12.88 24.27 15.58
C CYS A 49 -12.25 24.60 16.94
N GLU A 50 -12.54 23.78 17.95
CA GLU A 50 -12.03 23.95 19.33
C GLU A 50 -10.49 23.91 19.39
N ALA A 51 -9.87 23.14 18.50
CA ALA A 51 -8.44 22.94 18.41
C ALA A 51 -7.75 23.84 17.38
N TYR A 52 -8.44 24.81 16.77
CA TYR A 52 -7.82 25.69 15.78
C TYR A 52 -6.60 26.43 16.39
N GLY A 53 -5.43 26.22 15.78
CA GLY A 53 -4.15 26.76 16.26
C GLY A 53 -3.58 26.09 17.53
N PHE A 54 -4.22 25.07 18.08
CA PHE A 54 -3.76 24.36 19.27
C PHE A 54 -2.68 23.32 18.95
N TYR A 55 -2.95 22.44 17.99
CA TYR A 55 -2.00 21.40 17.58
C TYR A 55 -0.94 22.00 16.65
N THR A 56 0.30 22.02 17.10
CA THR A 56 1.44 22.53 16.31
C THR A 56 2.49 21.46 16.12
N ARG A 57 3.22 21.55 15.00
CA ARG A 57 4.38 20.68 14.74
C ARG A 57 5.44 20.80 15.84
N GLU A 58 5.67 22.02 16.33
CA GLU A 58 6.60 22.28 17.41
C GLU A 58 6.22 21.52 18.69
N ALA A 59 4.94 21.57 19.08
CA ALA A 59 4.45 20.83 20.25
C ALA A 59 4.61 19.31 20.07
N PHE A 60 4.34 18.79 18.86
CA PHE A 60 4.59 17.39 18.53
C PHE A 60 6.08 17.02 18.66
N LEU A 61 7.00 17.81 18.11
CA LEU A 61 8.44 17.53 18.18
C LEU A 61 8.98 17.64 19.61
N ASN A 62 8.50 18.61 20.39
CA ASN A 62 8.84 18.73 21.82
C ASN A 62 8.34 17.53 22.62
N ALA A 63 7.18 16.96 22.25
CA ALA A 63 6.69 15.72 22.85
C ALA A 63 7.52 14.50 22.42
N TRP A 64 7.81 14.38 21.13
CA TRP A 64 8.58 13.28 20.54
C TRP A 64 9.98 13.13 21.15
N GLN A 65 10.64 14.23 21.53
CA GLN A 65 11.93 14.17 22.24
C GLN A 65 11.88 13.35 23.55
N SER A 66 10.72 13.22 24.19
CA SER A 66 10.54 12.37 25.38
C SER A 66 10.25 10.90 25.06
N TYR A 67 9.96 10.59 23.79
CA TYR A 67 9.56 9.27 23.29
C TYR A 67 10.33 8.95 22.01
N SER A 68 11.66 9.07 22.03
CA SER A 68 12.50 8.97 20.83
C SER A 68 12.46 7.59 20.15
N GLY A 69 11.95 6.56 20.83
CA GLY A 69 11.68 5.25 20.21
C GLY A 69 10.50 5.23 19.24
N PHE A 70 9.64 6.25 19.27
CA PHE A 70 8.63 6.46 18.23
C PHE A 70 9.29 6.95 16.94
N GLY A 71 9.07 6.23 15.85
CA GLY A 71 9.69 6.49 14.56
C GLY A 71 11.19 6.16 14.52
N ASP A 72 11.65 5.25 15.38
CA ASP A 72 13.02 4.70 15.39
C ASP A 72 12.99 3.21 15.03
N ASP A 73 12.26 2.87 13.97
CA ASP A 73 12.11 1.51 13.50
C ASP A 73 13.34 1.03 12.69
N PRO A 74 13.51 -0.30 12.49
CA PRO A 74 14.67 -0.87 11.81
C PRO A 74 14.89 -0.37 10.38
N THR A 75 13.83 0.12 9.71
CA THR A 75 13.91 0.67 8.36
C THR A 75 13.15 1.98 8.27
N ILE A 76 13.59 2.85 7.34
CA ILE A 76 12.90 4.11 7.08
C ILE A 76 11.44 3.93 6.67
N ASP A 77 11.12 2.82 6.00
CA ASP A 77 9.75 2.51 5.61
C ASP A 77 8.91 2.06 6.80
N ASP A 78 9.47 1.31 7.75
CA ASP A 78 8.80 1.01 9.01
C ASP A 78 8.52 2.29 9.80
N THR A 79 9.52 3.19 9.89
CA THR A 79 9.35 4.49 10.55
C THR A 79 8.22 5.30 9.91
N LYS A 80 8.20 5.40 8.58
CA LYS A 80 7.13 6.12 7.86
C LYS A 80 5.77 5.48 8.08
N ARG A 81 5.69 4.14 8.11
CA ARG A 81 4.46 3.41 8.41
C ARG A 81 3.97 3.67 9.82
N GLU A 82 4.84 3.63 10.83
CA GLU A 82 4.46 3.91 12.21
C GLU A 82 3.89 5.34 12.31
N ILE A 83 4.58 6.32 11.72
CA ILE A 83 4.14 7.72 11.71
C ILE A 83 2.80 7.87 10.97
N ALA A 84 2.63 7.23 9.81
CA ALA A 84 1.37 7.26 9.06
C ALA A 84 0.22 6.63 9.87
N THR A 85 0.49 5.50 10.52
CA THR A 85 -0.46 4.78 11.37
C THR A 85 -0.90 5.66 12.52
N PHE A 86 0.05 6.29 13.23
CA PHE A 86 -0.23 7.20 14.33
C PHE A 86 -1.11 8.37 13.91
N PHE A 87 -0.71 9.09 12.85
CA PHE A 87 -1.48 10.26 12.40
C PHE A 87 -2.84 9.89 11.79
N ALA A 88 -3.00 8.69 11.22
CA ALA A 88 -4.30 8.20 10.76
C ALA A 88 -5.29 8.02 11.92
N HIS A 89 -4.82 7.43 13.04
CA HIS A 89 -5.63 7.34 14.24
C HIS A 89 -5.92 8.71 14.81
N VAL A 90 -4.92 9.58 14.95
CA VAL A 90 -5.10 10.95 15.46
C VAL A 90 -6.14 11.72 14.65
N SER A 91 -6.03 11.71 13.32
CA SER A 91 -6.96 12.43 12.45
C SER A 91 -8.38 11.87 12.52
N HIS A 92 -8.56 10.56 12.74
CA HIS A 92 -9.88 10.01 12.99
C HIS A 92 -10.43 10.44 14.36
N GLU A 93 -9.66 10.28 15.44
CA GLU A 93 -10.05 10.59 16.82
C GLU A 93 -10.41 12.06 17.04
N THR A 94 -9.74 12.96 16.33
CA THR A 94 -9.88 14.41 16.50
C THR A 94 -10.79 15.06 15.46
N ILE A 95 -11.32 14.28 14.52
CA ILE A 95 -12.04 14.78 13.33
C ILE A 95 -11.14 15.79 12.60
N ASN A 96 -10.04 15.27 12.06
CA ASN A 96 -8.97 16.01 11.37
C ASN A 96 -8.47 17.20 12.20
N MET A 97 -8.02 16.96 13.43
CA MET A 97 -7.44 17.96 14.34
C MET A 97 -8.42 19.06 14.80
N CYS A 98 -9.74 18.86 14.71
CA CYS A 98 -10.74 19.85 15.11
C CYS A 98 -11.04 19.86 16.62
N TYR A 99 -10.90 18.71 17.30
CA TYR A 99 -11.26 18.55 18.71
C TYR A 99 -10.11 18.14 19.61
N LYS A 100 -10.12 18.65 20.85
CA LYS A 100 -9.13 18.35 21.90
C LYS A 100 -9.59 17.30 22.91
N LYS A 101 -10.88 16.95 22.84
CA LYS A 101 -11.60 16.10 23.78
C LYS A 101 -12.78 15.46 23.07
N GLN A 102 -13.20 14.30 23.54
CA GLN A 102 -14.39 13.63 23.01
C GLN A 102 -15.67 14.48 23.17
N GLY A 103 -16.65 14.25 22.31
CA GLY A 103 -17.91 15.00 22.29
C GLY A 103 -18.82 14.65 23.47
N ASP A 104 -19.13 13.37 23.66
CA ASP A 104 -19.92 12.87 24.78
C ASP A 104 -19.10 12.85 26.07
N LYS A 105 -19.58 13.50 27.13
CA LYS A 105 -18.91 13.59 28.44
C LYS A 105 -19.83 13.14 29.58
N SER A 106 -20.87 12.38 29.24
CA SER A 106 -21.86 11.89 30.20
C SER A 106 -21.28 10.82 31.14
N ASN A 107 -20.32 10.03 30.67
CA ASN A 107 -19.61 9.04 31.47
C ASN A 107 -18.37 9.66 32.14
N ALA A 108 -18.15 9.32 33.42
CA ALA A 108 -16.99 9.76 34.20
C ALA A 108 -15.70 9.02 33.84
N TYR A 109 -15.80 7.84 33.21
CA TYR A 109 -14.68 6.94 32.92
C TYR A 109 -13.82 6.73 34.18
N CYS A 110 -14.47 6.45 35.30
CA CYS A 110 -13.80 6.17 36.56
C CYS A 110 -13.95 4.70 36.89
N ASP A 111 -12.84 3.98 36.94
CA ASP A 111 -12.78 2.64 37.51
C ASP A 111 -12.38 2.73 38.99
N PHE A 112 -13.36 2.51 39.86
CA PHE A 112 -13.20 2.53 41.31
C PHE A 112 -12.36 1.36 41.85
N ASN A 113 -12.08 0.34 41.03
CA ASN A 113 -11.28 -0.81 41.45
C ASN A 113 -9.76 -0.57 41.29
N THR A 114 -9.38 0.46 40.53
CA THR A 114 -7.97 0.82 40.34
C THR A 114 -7.43 1.46 41.62
N GLN A 115 -6.57 0.73 42.35
CA GLN A 115 -6.05 1.18 43.65
C GLN A 115 -4.87 2.15 43.54
N ASP A 116 -4.00 1.99 42.54
CA ASP A 116 -2.80 2.83 42.37
C ASP A 116 -3.13 4.24 41.88
N TYR A 117 -4.23 4.37 41.15
CA TYR A 117 -4.70 5.61 40.53
C TYR A 117 -6.19 5.83 40.83
N PRO A 118 -6.57 6.08 42.10
CA PRO A 118 -7.97 6.18 42.50
C PRO A 118 -8.64 7.41 41.88
N CYS A 119 -9.95 7.33 41.68
CA CYS A 119 -10.71 8.45 41.15
C CYS A 119 -10.78 9.62 42.15
N THR A 120 -10.46 10.82 41.69
CA THR A 120 -10.64 12.04 42.47
C THR A 120 -12.10 12.48 42.46
N PRO A 121 -12.70 12.84 43.61
CA PRO A 121 -14.07 13.36 43.68
C PRO A 121 -14.32 14.52 42.70
N GLY A 122 -15.37 14.40 41.88
CA GLY A 122 -15.79 15.42 40.92
C GLY A 122 -14.95 15.51 39.64
N LYS A 123 -13.98 14.62 39.44
CA LYS A 123 -13.17 14.56 38.21
C LYS A 123 -13.75 13.57 37.19
N MET A 124 -13.59 13.92 35.91
CA MET A 124 -14.16 13.18 34.77
C MET A 124 -13.06 12.87 33.75
N TYR A 125 -12.76 11.58 33.61
CA TYR A 125 -11.63 11.03 32.85
C TYR A 125 -12.04 10.64 31.41
N TYR A 126 -12.95 11.40 30.80
CA TYR A 126 -13.31 11.24 29.39
C TYR A 126 -12.12 11.54 28.46
N GLY A 127 -12.19 11.06 27.22
CA GLY A 127 -11.17 11.23 26.19
C GLY A 127 -10.65 12.66 26.05
N ARG A 128 -9.33 12.84 26.17
CA ARG A 128 -8.61 14.06 25.77
C ARG A 128 -7.36 13.74 24.96
N GLY A 129 -6.96 14.69 24.12
CA GLY A 129 -5.73 14.63 23.33
C GLY A 129 -5.90 14.04 21.92
N PRO A 130 -4.82 14.02 21.11
CA PRO A 130 -4.82 13.50 19.75
C PRO A 130 -5.29 12.05 19.63
N LEU A 131 -4.75 11.16 20.47
CA LEU A 131 -5.35 9.86 20.78
C LEU A 131 -6.11 10.06 22.09
N GLN A 132 -7.43 9.93 22.05
CA GLN A 132 -8.33 10.30 23.15
C GLN A 132 -8.18 9.33 24.34
N ILE A 133 -7.22 9.58 25.23
CA ILE A 133 -7.03 8.73 26.42
C ILE A 133 -8.18 8.95 27.41
N SER A 134 -8.79 7.85 27.84
CA SER A 134 -9.85 7.84 28.84
C SER A 134 -9.45 6.97 30.02
N TRP A 135 -10.15 7.12 31.15
CA TRP A 135 -9.98 6.37 32.39
C TRP A 135 -8.85 6.82 33.33
N ASN A 136 -9.15 6.82 34.63
CA ASN A 136 -8.19 7.14 35.70
C ASN A 136 -6.93 6.26 35.66
N TYR A 137 -7.06 4.99 35.27
CA TYR A 137 -5.92 4.08 35.10
C TYR A 137 -5.02 4.40 33.91
N ASN A 138 -5.44 5.26 32.97
CA ASN A 138 -4.57 5.79 31.92
C ASN A 138 -4.03 7.17 32.30
N TYR A 139 -4.91 8.05 32.81
CA TYR A 139 -4.53 9.41 33.20
C TYR A 139 -3.49 9.45 34.32
N GLY A 140 -3.66 8.63 35.36
CA GLY A 140 -2.73 8.56 36.49
C GLY A 140 -1.28 8.22 36.09
N PRO A 141 -1.02 7.07 35.45
CA PRO A 141 0.34 6.70 35.07
C PRO A 141 0.91 7.60 33.97
N ALA A 142 0.09 8.08 33.02
CA ALA A 142 0.54 9.07 32.04
C ALA A 142 0.99 10.37 32.73
N GLY A 143 0.21 10.86 33.68
CA GLY A 143 0.57 12.02 34.51
C GLY A 143 1.90 11.86 35.23
N GLN A 144 2.08 10.71 35.89
CA GLN A 144 3.29 10.39 36.63
C GLN A 144 4.54 10.39 35.74
N GLU A 145 4.48 9.81 34.54
CA GLU A 145 5.63 9.71 33.64
C GLU A 145 5.92 11.00 32.87
N ILE A 146 4.87 11.74 32.49
CA ILE A 146 4.99 12.98 31.73
C ILE A 146 5.35 14.17 32.65
N GLY A 147 5.00 14.09 33.94
CA GLY A 147 5.27 15.13 34.93
C GLY A 147 4.10 16.12 35.11
N PHE A 148 2.86 15.65 35.04
CA PHE A 148 1.67 16.44 35.41
C PHE A 148 0.74 15.67 36.36
N ASP A 149 -0.13 16.38 37.08
CA ASP A 149 -1.10 15.72 37.97
C ASP A 149 -2.25 15.11 37.15
N GLY A 150 -2.08 13.85 36.77
CA GLY A 150 -3.05 13.10 35.99
C GLY A 150 -4.37 12.81 36.71
N LEU A 151 -4.49 13.01 38.03
CA LEU A 151 -5.73 12.73 38.76
C LEU A 151 -6.50 14.00 39.12
N ASN A 152 -5.80 15.12 39.34
CA ASN A 152 -6.42 16.39 39.73
C ASN A 152 -6.35 17.48 38.65
N TRP A 153 -5.47 17.38 37.65
CA TRP A 153 -5.33 18.36 36.57
C TRP A 153 -5.41 17.71 35.17
N LEU A 154 -6.56 17.07 34.92
CA LEU A 154 -6.88 16.40 33.65
C LEU A 154 -6.89 17.35 32.45
N GLU A 155 -7.25 18.62 32.70
CA GLU A 155 -7.37 19.66 31.68
C GLU A 155 -6.03 19.94 31.00
N ALA A 156 -4.89 19.65 31.66
CA ALA A 156 -3.55 19.77 31.09
C ALA A 156 -3.46 19.18 29.68
N VAL A 157 -4.08 18.01 29.45
CA VAL A 157 -4.10 17.30 28.17
C VAL A 157 -4.82 18.10 27.05
N SER A 158 -5.73 19.00 27.42
CA SER A 158 -6.53 19.82 26.50
C SER A 158 -6.17 21.31 26.50
N THR A 159 -5.23 21.73 27.35
CA THR A 159 -4.79 23.12 27.49
C THR A 159 -3.31 23.32 27.17
N ASP A 160 -2.49 22.28 27.23
CA ASP A 160 -1.08 22.30 26.82
C ASP A 160 -0.87 21.33 25.63
N PRO A 161 -0.50 21.82 24.44
CA PRO A 161 -0.39 20.98 23.25
C PRO A 161 0.79 19.99 23.32
N THR A 162 1.84 20.31 24.07
CA THR A 162 2.97 19.39 24.27
C THR A 162 2.57 18.26 25.19
N ILE A 163 1.88 18.55 26.31
CA ILE A 163 1.30 17.50 27.18
C ILE A 163 0.31 16.67 26.38
N SER A 164 -0.52 17.30 25.54
CA SER A 164 -1.46 16.62 24.64
C SER A 164 -0.76 15.54 23.79
N PHE A 165 0.28 15.92 23.03
CA PHE A 165 1.04 14.95 22.23
C PHE A 165 1.80 13.94 23.08
N LYS A 166 2.37 14.35 24.23
CA LYS A 166 3.07 13.42 25.13
C LYS A 166 2.14 12.32 25.63
N THR A 167 0.88 12.63 25.96
CA THR A 167 -0.09 11.60 26.39
C THR A 167 -0.44 10.62 25.28
N SER A 168 -0.53 11.10 24.03
CA SER A 168 -0.78 10.23 22.87
C SER A 168 0.42 9.32 22.56
N LEU A 169 1.64 9.86 22.58
CA LEU A 169 2.87 9.08 22.40
C LEU A 169 3.09 8.10 23.55
N TRP A 170 2.80 8.49 24.79
CA TRP A 170 2.83 7.59 25.96
C TRP A 170 1.92 6.38 25.76
N PHE A 171 0.68 6.62 25.34
CA PHE A 171 -0.28 5.54 25.08
C PHE A 171 0.17 4.67 23.91
N TRP A 172 0.63 5.29 22.83
CA TRP A 172 1.12 4.60 21.64
C TRP A 172 2.28 3.65 21.95
N MET A 173 3.32 4.15 22.62
CA MET A 173 4.52 3.36 22.93
C MET A 173 4.22 2.17 23.84
N ARG A 174 3.22 2.28 24.72
CA ARG A 174 2.81 1.18 25.61
C ARG A 174 1.91 0.14 24.96
N ASN A 175 1.00 0.56 24.09
CA ASN A 175 -0.12 -0.29 23.68
C ASN A 175 -0.14 -0.62 22.18
N VAL A 176 0.53 0.18 21.35
CA VAL A 176 0.38 0.11 19.88
C VAL A 176 1.72 -0.11 19.17
N HIS A 177 2.80 0.57 19.58
CA HIS A 177 4.11 0.52 18.93
C HIS A 177 4.55 -0.93 18.62
N GLY A 178 4.50 -1.83 19.62
CA GLY A 178 4.93 -3.22 19.47
C GLY A 178 4.09 -4.09 18.52
N ILE A 179 2.93 -3.61 18.07
CA ILE A 179 2.02 -4.34 17.18
C ILE A 179 1.83 -3.68 15.81
N VAL A 180 2.48 -2.53 15.53
CA VAL A 180 2.40 -1.85 14.23
C VAL A 180 2.78 -2.79 13.09
N GLY A 181 3.83 -3.62 13.29
CA GLY A 181 4.27 -4.62 12.31
C GLY A 181 3.29 -5.78 12.06
N GLN A 182 2.20 -5.89 12.83
CA GLN A 182 1.11 -6.84 12.58
C GLN A 182 0.07 -6.28 11.58
N GLY A 183 0.20 -5.01 11.19
CA GLY A 183 -0.65 -4.33 10.22
C GLY A 183 -1.64 -3.36 10.86
N PHE A 184 -2.16 -2.43 10.05
CA PHE A 184 -3.04 -1.34 10.49
C PHE A 184 -4.34 -1.83 11.16
N GLY A 185 -4.85 -3.01 10.77
CA GLY A 185 -6.00 -3.61 11.44
C GLY A 185 -5.75 -3.92 12.93
N ALA A 186 -4.53 -4.39 13.27
CA ALA A 186 -4.15 -4.68 14.65
C ALA A 186 -4.09 -3.41 15.52
N THR A 187 -3.70 -2.28 14.94
CA THR A 187 -3.65 -1.00 15.65
C THR A 187 -5.05 -0.44 15.91
N ILE A 188 -6.00 -0.63 14.97
CA ILE A 188 -7.43 -0.35 15.21
C ILE A 188 -7.95 -1.22 16.36
N GLN A 189 -7.63 -2.52 16.36
CA GLN A 189 -8.05 -3.44 17.41
C GLN A 189 -7.53 -3.02 18.80
N ALA A 190 -6.28 -2.59 18.90
CA ALA A 190 -5.70 -2.14 20.16
C ALA A 190 -6.27 -0.81 20.67
N ILE A 191 -6.67 0.09 19.78
CA ILE A 191 -7.21 1.40 20.15
C ILE A 191 -8.70 1.32 20.49
N ASN A 192 -9.52 0.82 19.56
CA ASN A 192 -10.98 0.83 19.66
C ASN A 192 -11.63 -0.50 19.22
N GLY A 193 -10.92 -1.63 19.32
CA GLY A 193 -11.37 -2.90 18.77
C GLY A 193 -12.77 -3.34 19.21
N VAL A 194 -13.13 -3.14 20.49
CA VAL A 194 -14.47 -3.49 21.01
C VAL A 194 -15.58 -2.67 20.35
N LEU A 195 -15.28 -1.44 19.93
CA LEU A 195 -16.26 -0.49 19.37
C LEU A 195 -16.31 -0.52 17.84
N GLU A 196 -15.20 -0.83 17.18
CA GLU A 196 -15.06 -0.66 15.73
C GLU A 196 -14.95 -1.98 14.96
N CYS A 197 -14.27 -2.97 15.54
CA CYS A 197 -13.99 -4.24 14.87
C CYS A 197 -15.17 -5.20 14.92
N GLY A 198 -15.12 -6.30 14.15
CA GLY A 198 -16.20 -7.30 14.15
C GLY A 198 -17.51 -6.83 13.51
N GLY A 199 -17.44 -5.82 12.63
CA GLY A 199 -18.60 -5.23 11.95
C GLY A 199 -19.38 -4.23 12.80
N GLN A 200 -18.89 -3.88 14.00
CA GLN A 200 -19.58 -2.94 14.91
C GLN A 200 -19.62 -1.52 14.35
N ASN A 201 -18.55 -1.06 13.69
CA ASN A 201 -18.52 0.26 13.04
C ASN A 201 -17.63 0.28 11.80
N GLN A 202 -18.11 -0.33 10.71
CA GLN A 202 -17.36 -0.41 9.45
C GLN A 202 -17.02 0.97 8.87
N GLY A 203 -17.87 1.98 9.08
CA GLY A 203 -17.62 3.35 8.61
C GLY A 203 -16.39 3.97 9.27
N ALA A 204 -16.23 3.78 10.59
CA ALA A 204 -15.06 4.25 11.32
C ALA A 204 -13.77 3.54 10.86
N VAL A 205 -13.83 2.21 10.72
CA VAL A 205 -12.71 1.40 10.22
C VAL A 205 -12.27 1.89 8.83
N ASN A 206 -13.22 2.04 7.90
CA ASN A 206 -12.92 2.49 6.55
C ASN A 206 -12.33 3.91 6.54
N HIS A 207 -12.81 4.81 7.41
CA HIS A 207 -12.26 6.16 7.52
C HIS A 207 -10.79 6.15 7.99
N ARG A 208 -10.46 5.32 8.99
CA ARG A 208 -9.07 5.17 9.45
C ARG A 208 -8.17 4.62 8.36
N VAL A 209 -8.64 3.59 7.65
CA VAL A 209 -7.90 2.98 6.52
C VAL A 209 -7.62 4.03 5.45
N ASN A 210 -8.62 4.81 5.04
CA ASN A 210 -8.44 5.87 4.04
C ASN A 210 -7.42 6.94 4.47
N LEU A 211 -7.42 7.33 5.75
CA LEU A 211 -6.43 8.27 6.28
C LEU A 211 -5.02 7.67 6.29
N TYR A 212 -4.88 6.43 6.71
CA TYR A 212 -3.60 5.72 6.72
C TYR A 212 -3.02 5.60 5.31
N GLN A 213 -3.83 5.20 4.33
CA GLN A 213 -3.45 5.17 2.92
C GLN A 213 -3.02 6.55 2.40
N LYS A 214 -3.76 7.62 2.76
CA LYS A 214 -3.41 9.00 2.41
C LYS A 214 -2.03 9.38 2.95
N TYR A 215 -1.72 9.06 4.20
CA TYR A 215 -0.44 9.43 4.82
C TYR A 215 0.74 8.58 4.34
N CYS A 216 0.55 7.27 4.13
CA CYS A 216 1.56 6.44 3.46
C CYS A 216 1.92 6.99 2.08
N GLY A 217 0.92 7.47 1.32
CA GLY A 217 1.14 8.13 0.02
C GLY A 217 1.96 9.43 0.12
N GLN A 218 1.73 10.24 1.17
CA GLN A 218 2.50 11.47 1.40
C GLN A 218 3.95 11.20 1.82
N PHE A 219 4.21 10.07 2.50
CA PHE A 219 5.55 9.67 2.92
C PHE A 219 6.28 8.81 1.90
N ASN A 220 5.63 8.41 0.81
CA ASN A 220 6.17 7.47 -0.17
C ASN A 220 6.62 6.16 0.52
N THR A 221 5.69 5.48 1.20
CA THR A 221 5.89 4.17 1.84
C THR A 221 4.68 3.24 1.64
N MET A 222 4.87 1.92 1.77
CA MET A 222 3.83 0.88 1.60
C MET A 222 3.40 0.24 2.93
N ASP A 223 2.28 -0.49 2.93
CA ASP A 223 1.80 -1.31 4.06
C ASP A 223 2.69 -2.53 4.31
N GLY A 224 3.12 -2.71 5.55
CA GLY A 224 4.18 -3.65 5.93
C GLY A 224 3.69 -5.01 6.39
N VAL A 225 2.74 -5.64 5.67
CA VAL A 225 2.27 -6.98 6.05
C VAL A 225 3.40 -7.99 5.86
N LYS A 226 4.02 -8.43 6.97
CA LYS A 226 4.96 -9.55 6.95
C LYS A 226 4.22 -10.83 6.61
N LEU A 227 4.56 -11.45 5.49
CA LEU A 227 3.97 -12.66 4.92
C LEU A 227 4.17 -13.95 5.76
N SER A 228 4.38 -13.87 7.08
CA SER A 228 4.81 -15.00 7.92
C SER A 228 3.72 -15.66 8.78
N PHE A 229 2.43 -15.48 8.48
CA PHE A 229 1.36 -16.24 9.15
C PHE A 229 0.39 -16.86 8.14
N LEU A 230 0.91 -17.83 7.37
CA LEU A 230 0.09 -18.93 6.88
C LEU A 230 -0.13 -19.89 8.05
N ILE A 231 -1.34 -19.91 8.64
CA ILE A 231 -1.82 -21.09 9.36
C ILE A 231 -3.18 -21.49 8.78
N PRO A 232 -3.36 -22.75 8.36
CA PRO A 232 -4.66 -23.27 7.96
C PRO A 232 -5.44 -23.71 9.20
N LEU A 233 -6.56 -23.06 9.53
CA LEU A 233 -7.68 -23.77 10.17
C LEU A 233 -9.00 -22.98 10.09
N LEU A 234 -10.02 -23.70 9.63
CA LEU A 234 -11.44 -23.34 9.62
C LEU A 234 -11.95 -23.03 11.05
N LEU A 235 -12.93 -22.12 11.12
CA LEU A 235 -13.96 -21.88 12.15
C LEU A 235 -13.73 -20.72 13.16
N ILE A 236 -14.56 -19.68 12.97
CA ILE A 236 -15.21 -18.81 13.98
C ILE A 236 -14.41 -17.55 14.42
N ILE A 237 -14.96 -16.36 14.04
CA ILE A 237 -14.62 -14.95 14.44
C ILE A 237 -13.34 -14.46 13.70
N THR A 238 -13.28 -13.37 12.93
CA THR A 238 -13.52 -11.95 13.25
C THR A 238 -13.47 -11.11 11.95
N ALA A 239 -14.29 -10.07 11.83
CA ALA A 239 -14.26 -9.12 10.70
C ALA A 239 -13.14 -8.06 10.79
N CYS A 240 -12.05 -8.33 11.53
CA CYS A 240 -10.87 -7.47 11.58
C CYS A 240 -9.62 -8.14 11.00
N GLU A 241 -9.55 -9.48 11.00
CA GLU A 241 -8.46 -10.21 10.32
C GLU A 241 -8.68 -10.32 8.80
N LEU A 242 -9.85 -9.94 8.27
CA LEU A 242 -10.18 -10.09 6.84
C LEU A 242 -10.36 -8.78 6.04
N ILE A 243 -10.03 -7.60 6.59
CA ILE A 243 -10.21 -6.33 5.84
C ILE A 243 -8.89 -5.55 5.59
N ALA A 244 -7.75 -5.94 6.18
CA ALA A 244 -6.47 -5.28 5.90
C ALA A 244 -5.62 -6.10 4.92
N GLY A 245 -6.04 -6.14 3.66
CA GLY A 245 -5.28 -6.77 2.56
C GLY A 245 -5.42 -6.05 1.22
N GLN A 246 -5.77 -4.77 1.21
CA GLN A 246 -5.80 -3.99 -0.04
C GLN A 246 -4.51 -3.18 -0.18
N ASN A 247 -3.60 -3.80 -0.93
CA ASN A 247 -2.24 -3.37 -1.28
C ASN A 247 -2.12 -1.91 -1.75
N CYS A 248 -1.59 -1.03 -0.91
CA CYS A 248 -1.25 0.33 -1.32
C CYS A 248 -0.13 0.40 -2.39
N GLY A 249 0.57 -0.69 -2.68
CA GLY A 249 1.68 -0.70 -3.64
C GLY A 249 1.25 -0.39 -5.08
N CYS A 250 0.35 -1.21 -5.64
CA CYS A 250 -0.02 -1.07 -7.06
C CYS A 250 -0.75 0.25 -7.35
N ALA A 251 -1.74 0.62 -6.53
CA ALA A 251 -2.48 1.87 -6.71
C ALA A 251 -1.60 3.13 -6.55
N TYR A 252 -0.54 3.06 -5.75
CA TYR A 252 0.40 4.16 -5.58
C TYR A 252 1.41 4.26 -6.74
N ILE A 253 2.04 3.13 -7.10
CA ILE A 253 3.04 3.08 -8.19
C ILE A 253 2.37 3.42 -9.52
N VAL A 254 1.18 2.87 -9.75
CA VAL A 254 0.31 3.28 -10.87
C VAL A 254 -0.43 4.54 -10.44
N SER A 255 0.28 5.65 -10.27
CA SER A 255 -0.30 6.94 -9.95
C SER A 255 -1.17 7.46 -11.10
N GLN A 256 -2.03 8.45 -10.85
CA GLN A 256 -2.78 9.11 -11.93
C GLN A 256 -1.82 9.72 -12.96
N GLU A 257 -0.75 10.36 -12.50
CA GLU A 257 0.28 10.94 -13.36
C GLU A 257 0.97 9.89 -14.25
N PHE A 258 1.38 8.76 -13.68
CA PHE A 258 1.97 7.67 -14.46
C PHE A 258 0.99 7.15 -15.51
N PHE A 259 -0.27 6.88 -15.10
CA PHE A 259 -1.28 6.34 -16.00
C PHE A 259 -1.66 7.32 -17.11
N ASP A 260 -1.79 8.62 -16.81
CA ASP A 260 -1.98 9.68 -17.80
C ASP A 260 -0.76 9.78 -18.74
N GLY A 261 0.44 9.52 -18.24
CA GLY A 261 1.66 9.41 -19.05
C GLY A 261 1.62 8.26 -20.07
N LEU A 262 0.89 7.18 -19.79
CA LEU A 262 0.68 6.08 -20.75
C LEU A 262 -0.22 6.53 -21.90
N THR A 263 -1.33 7.20 -21.60
CA THR A 263 -2.41 7.52 -22.55
C THR A 263 -2.21 8.84 -23.28
N SER A 264 -1.55 9.83 -22.67
CA SER A 264 -1.30 11.17 -23.27
C SER A 264 -0.41 11.14 -24.51
N GLN A 265 0.31 10.04 -24.73
CA GLN A 265 1.14 9.83 -25.91
C GLN A 265 0.34 9.26 -27.09
N ALA A 266 -0.91 8.84 -26.87
CA ALA A 266 -1.81 8.38 -27.94
C ALA A 266 -2.43 9.56 -28.68
N ASN A 267 -2.80 9.33 -29.94
CA ASN A 267 -3.56 10.31 -30.72
C ASN A 267 -4.92 10.56 -30.03
N PRO A 268 -5.41 11.80 -29.86
CA PRO A 268 -6.71 12.07 -29.24
C PRO A 268 -7.89 11.37 -29.92
N ASN A 269 -7.75 10.99 -31.20
CA ASN A 269 -8.77 10.28 -31.98
C ASN A 269 -8.67 8.75 -31.85
N CYS A 270 -7.77 8.23 -31.02
CA CYS A 270 -7.65 6.79 -30.75
C CYS A 270 -8.91 6.23 -30.10
N GLU A 271 -9.30 5.02 -30.49
CA GLU A 271 -10.49 4.34 -29.95
C GLU A 271 -10.37 3.98 -28.46
N GLY A 272 -9.14 3.90 -27.93
CA GLY A 272 -8.85 3.70 -26.52
C GLY A 272 -8.97 4.96 -25.66
N ASN A 273 -9.09 6.15 -26.27
CA ASN A 273 -9.22 7.40 -25.53
C ASN A 273 -10.53 7.42 -24.72
N GLY A 274 -10.42 7.66 -23.40
CA GLY A 274 -11.55 7.59 -22.46
C GLY A 274 -12.05 6.18 -22.15
N PHE A 275 -11.54 5.14 -22.82
CA PHE A 275 -11.86 3.74 -22.52
C PHE A 275 -10.93 3.19 -21.43
N TYR A 276 -9.61 3.29 -21.64
CA TYR A 276 -8.63 2.85 -20.65
C TYR A 276 -8.47 3.93 -19.59
N THR A 277 -8.92 3.63 -18.37
CA THR A 277 -8.79 4.54 -17.22
C THR A 277 -8.05 3.86 -16.09
N ARG A 278 -7.36 4.68 -15.28
CA ARG A 278 -6.69 4.21 -14.07
C ARG A 278 -7.68 3.52 -13.13
N ASP A 279 -8.88 4.09 -12.98
CA ASP A 279 -9.92 3.50 -12.14
C ASP A 279 -10.35 2.13 -12.64
N ALA A 280 -10.51 1.94 -13.96
CA ALA A 280 -10.83 0.62 -14.51
C ALA A 280 -9.70 -0.40 -14.24
N PHE A 281 -8.44 0.03 -14.38
CA PHE A 281 -7.29 -0.80 -14.00
C PHE A 281 -7.30 -1.17 -12.52
N LEU A 282 -7.50 -0.22 -11.62
CA LEU A 282 -7.50 -0.48 -10.17
C LEU A 282 -8.69 -1.35 -9.74
N ASN A 283 -9.86 -1.17 -10.34
CA ASN A 283 -11.01 -2.05 -10.12
C ASN A 283 -10.75 -3.48 -10.61
N ALA A 284 -10.05 -3.65 -11.73
CA ALA A 284 -9.66 -4.96 -12.22
C ALA A 284 -8.59 -5.61 -11.33
N TRP A 285 -7.58 -4.84 -10.94
CA TRP A 285 -6.46 -5.26 -10.10
C TRP A 285 -6.91 -5.85 -8.76
N GLN A 286 -7.95 -5.30 -8.13
CA GLN A 286 -8.52 -5.84 -6.89
C GLN A 286 -8.99 -7.31 -7.00
N SER A 287 -9.19 -7.83 -8.21
CA SER A 287 -9.58 -9.24 -8.44
C SER A 287 -8.39 -10.20 -8.59
N TYR A 288 -7.15 -9.71 -8.62
CA TYR A 288 -5.95 -10.51 -8.92
C TYR A 288 -4.90 -10.36 -7.81
N SER A 289 -5.17 -10.97 -6.66
CA SER A 289 -4.17 -11.13 -5.60
C SER A 289 -2.90 -11.80 -6.14
N GLY A 290 -1.75 -11.33 -5.72
CA GLY A 290 -0.43 -11.72 -6.21
C GLY A 290 0.17 -10.76 -7.25
N PHE A 291 -0.65 -10.06 -8.06
CA PHE A 291 -0.11 -9.08 -9.00
C PHE A 291 0.41 -7.86 -8.26
N ALA A 292 1.70 -7.55 -8.44
CA ALA A 292 2.34 -6.39 -7.82
C ALA A 292 2.26 -6.42 -6.27
N GLU A 293 2.36 -7.62 -5.69
CA GLU A 293 2.32 -7.87 -4.24
C GLU A 293 3.63 -8.51 -3.75
N SER A 294 4.75 -8.21 -4.42
CA SER A 294 6.06 -8.73 -4.02
C SER A 294 6.49 -8.16 -2.65
N PRO A 295 7.17 -8.94 -1.80
CA PRO A 295 7.80 -8.44 -0.57
C PRO A 295 8.84 -7.33 -0.83
N SER A 296 9.34 -7.22 -2.07
CA SER A 296 10.30 -6.22 -2.50
C SER A 296 9.59 -5.15 -3.34
N ILE A 297 9.63 -3.90 -2.88
CA ILE A 297 9.07 -2.75 -3.62
C ILE A 297 9.65 -2.64 -5.03
N ASP A 298 10.93 -2.95 -5.18
CA ASP A 298 11.61 -2.88 -6.46
C ASP A 298 11.10 -3.96 -7.41
N ASP A 299 10.80 -5.15 -6.91
CA ASP A 299 10.17 -6.20 -7.72
C ASP A 299 8.72 -5.85 -8.07
N THR A 300 7.97 -5.26 -7.14
CA THR A 300 6.63 -4.73 -7.42
C THR A 300 6.66 -3.66 -8.51
N LYS A 301 7.60 -2.71 -8.43
CA LYS A 301 7.79 -1.68 -9.47
C LYS A 301 8.20 -2.29 -10.80
N ARG A 302 9.11 -3.27 -10.80
CA ARG A 302 9.52 -4.00 -12.02
C ARG A 302 8.35 -4.77 -12.63
N GLU A 303 7.50 -5.40 -11.82
CA GLU A 303 6.32 -6.09 -12.31
C GLU A 303 5.32 -5.15 -12.96
N ILE A 304 5.01 -4.03 -12.32
CA ILE A 304 4.13 -3.01 -12.88
C ILE A 304 4.73 -2.42 -14.16
N ALA A 305 6.03 -2.08 -14.14
CA ALA A 305 6.72 -1.56 -15.31
C ALA A 305 6.70 -2.55 -16.47
N ALA A 306 6.94 -3.83 -16.20
CA ALA A 306 6.92 -4.88 -17.21
C ALA A 306 5.52 -5.06 -17.80
N PHE A 307 4.49 -5.15 -16.95
CA PHE A 307 3.10 -5.26 -17.37
C PHE A 307 2.71 -4.09 -18.29
N PHE A 308 2.95 -2.85 -17.86
CA PHE A 308 2.58 -1.68 -18.67
C PHE A 308 3.47 -1.50 -19.91
N ALA A 309 4.73 -1.96 -19.90
CA ALA A 309 5.57 -1.96 -21.10
C ALA A 309 4.99 -2.87 -22.19
N HIS A 310 4.55 -4.07 -21.81
CA HIS A 310 3.84 -4.95 -22.72
C HIS A 310 2.51 -4.33 -23.18
N VAL A 311 1.70 -3.80 -22.26
CA VAL A 311 0.44 -3.14 -22.62
C VAL A 311 0.65 -2.03 -23.63
N SER A 312 1.61 -1.15 -23.39
CA SER A 312 1.93 -0.04 -24.30
C SER A 312 2.41 -0.51 -25.65
N HIS A 313 3.16 -1.61 -25.73
CA HIS A 313 3.55 -2.21 -27.00
C HIS A 313 2.33 -2.77 -27.76
N GLU A 314 1.53 -3.63 -27.11
CA GLU A 314 0.41 -4.33 -27.76
C GLU A 314 -0.69 -3.39 -28.25
N THR A 315 -0.90 -2.26 -27.56
CA THR A 315 -2.02 -1.35 -27.83
C THR A 315 -1.61 -0.07 -28.54
N THR A 316 -0.33 0.08 -28.90
CA THR A 316 0.24 1.36 -29.35
C THR A 316 -0.08 2.47 -28.34
N ARG A 317 0.38 2.27 -27.09
CA ARG A 317 0.21 3.19 -25.96
C ARG A 317 -1.27 3.45 -25.64
N MET A 318 -2.04 2.38 -25.50
CA MET A 318 -3.46 2.39 -25.22
C MET A 318 -4.31 3.09 -26.30
N CYS A 319 -3.80 3.19 -27.53
CA CYS A 319 -4.56 3.72 -28.66
C CYS A 319 -5.66 2.74 -29.12
N PHE A 320 -5.34 1.45 -29.17
CA PHE A 320 -6.20 0.41 -29.71
C PHE A 320 -6.81 -0.48 -28.62
N LYS A 321 -8.07 -0.82 -28.81
CA LYS A 321 -8.86 -1.78 -28.02
C LYS A 321 -8.95 -3.11 -28.72
N ASP A 322 -9.08 -3.11 -30.04
CA ASP A 322 -9.02 -4.30 -30.87
C ASP A 322 -7.77 -4.26 -31.75
N GLN A 323 -7.23 -5.41 -32.14
CA GLN A 323 -6.20 -5.46 -33.18
C GLN A 323 -6.73 -4.89 -34.51
N GLU A 324 -5.84 -4.31 -35.32
CA GLU A 324 -6.21 -3.65 -36.58
C GLU A 324 -6.73 -4.66 -37.64
N ASP A 325 -5.98 -5.74 -37.89
CA ASP A 325 -6.38 -6.77 -38.84
C ASP A 325 -7.37 -7.76 -38.20
N LYS A 326 -8.65 -7.65 -38.56
CA LYS A 326 -9.73 -8.49 -38.04
C LYS A 326 -10.13 -9.63 -39.00
N SER A 327 -9.31 -9.91 -40.03
CA SER A 327 -9.61 -10.90 -41.06
C SER A 327 -9.55 -12.35 -40.56
N ASN A 328 -8.64 -12.64 -39.62
CA ASN A 328 -8.52 -13.95 -39.00
C ASN A 328 -9.50 -14.09 -37.83
N PRO A 329 -10.33 -15.16 -37.76
CA PRO A 329 -11.26 -15.38 -36.66
C PRO A 329 -10.59 -15.78 -35.34
N TYR A 330 -9.31 -16.19 -35.37
CA TYR A 330 -8.59 -16.76 -34.21
C TYR A 330 -9.42 -17.88 -33.55
N CYS A 331 -9.98 -18.74 -34.38
CA CYS A 331 -10.76 -19.89 -33.93
C CYS A 331 -9.93 -21.15 -34.13
N ALA A 332 -9.67 -21.87 -33.03
CA ALA A 332 -9.14 -23.23 -33.04
C ALA A 332 -10.31 -24.21 -32.83
N PRO A 333 -10.82 -24.87 -33.90
CA PRO A 333 -12.04 -25.68 -33.83
C PRO A 333 -11.94 -26.88 -32.88
N ASN A 334 -10.72 -27.35 -32.64
CA ASN A 334 -10.43 -28.52 -31.80
C ASN A 334 -10.04 -28.16 -30.36
N ALA A 335 -10.23 -26.89 -29.94
CA ALA A 335 -9.97 -26.49 -28.56
C ALA A 335 -10.96 -27.17 -27.60
N GLN A 336 -10.45 -28.08 -26.77
CA GLN A 336 -11.28 -28.86 -25.84
C GLN A 336 -11.95 -27.95 -24.81
N GLY A 337 -13.29 -28.04 -24.72
CA GLY A 337 -14.10 -27.27 -23.76
C GLY A 337 -14.41 -25.82 -24.17
N TYR A 338 -13.80 -25.30 -25.23
CA TYR A 338 -13.96 -23.91 -25.66
C TYR A 338 -14.26 -23.82 -27.17
N PRO A 339 -15.42 -24.32 -27.64
CA PRO A 339 -15.77 -24.30 -29.05
C PRO A 339 -15.92 -22.87 -29.57
N CYS A 340 -15.66 -22.68 -30.87
CA CYS A 340 -15.92 -21.40 -31.51
C CYS A 340 -17.43 -21.20 -31.72
N THR A 341 -17.96 -20.06 -31.30
CA THR A 341 -19.34 -19.67 -31.56
C THR A 341 -19.49 -19.16 -33.01
N PRO A 342 -20.47 -19.64 -33.80
CA PRO A 342 -20.71 -19.14 -35.15
C PRO A 342 -20.87 -17.61 -35.19
N GLY A 343 -20.13 -16.96 -36.09
CA GLY A 343 -20.16 -15.50 -36.26
C GLY A 343 -19.38 -14.70 -35.22
N LYS A 344 -18.70 -15.36 -34.26
CA LYS A 344 -17.81 -14.71 -33.29
C LYS A 344 -16.35 -14.81 -33.71
N MET A 345 -15.61 -13.75 -33.36
CA MET A 345 -14.20 -13.58 -33.72
C MET A 345 -13.39 -13.32 -32.45
N TYR A 346 -12.32 -14.08 -32.27
CA TYR A 346 -11.47 -14.07 -31.07
C TYR A 346 -10.11 -13.41 -31.33
N TYR A 347 -10.09 -12.42 -32.22
CA TYR A 347 -8.91 -11.59 -32.45
C TYR A 347 -8.49 -10.83 -31.18
N GLY A 348 -7.28 -10.26 -31.20
CA GLY A 348 -6.72 -9.51 -30.08
C GLY A 348 -7.63 -8.39 -29.58
N ARG A 349 -7.89 -8.38 -28.27
CA ARG A 349 -8.58 -7.29 -27.58
C ARG A 349 -7.94 -6.93 -26.24
N GLY A 350 -8.11 -5.68 -25.85
CA GLY A 350 -7.70 -5.17 -24.54
C GLY A 350 -6.19 -4.98 -24.38
N PRO A 351 -5.72 -4.76 -23.15
CA PRO A 351 -4.35 -4.29 -22.88
C PRO A 351 -3.24 -5.25 -23.32
N LEU A 352 -3.46 -6.57 -23.23
CA LEU A 352 -2.51 -7.59 -23.70
C LEU A 352 -3.01 -8.35 -24.93
N GLN A 353 -3.97 -7.77 -25.67
CA GLN A 353 -4.50 -8.32 -26.93
C GLN A 353 -4.86 -9.81 -26.84
N ILE A 354 -5.68 -10.18 -25.83
CA ILE A 354 -6.09 -11.57 -25.62
C ILE A 354 -6.72 -12.12 -26.90
N SER A 355 -6.20 -13.25 -27.37
CA SER A 355 -6.53 -13.84 -28.66
C SER A 355 -6.85 -15.31 -28.51
N TRP A 356 -7.64 -15.86 -29.42
CA TRP A 356 -8.09 -17.26 -29.49
C TRP A 356 -9.22 -17.66 -28.54
N ASN A 357 -10.16 -18.46 -29.05
CA ASN A 357 -11.28 -19.04 -28.31
C ASN A 357 -10.84 -19.77 -27.02
N TYR A 358 -9.69 -20.47 -27.06
CA TYR A 358 -9.15 -21.17 -25.89
C TYR A 358 -8.58 -20.27 -24.81
N ASN A 359 -8.39 -18.97 -25.06
CA ASN A 359 -8.06 -17.98 -24.03
C ASN A 359 -9.31 -17.22 -23.58
N TYR A 360 -10.16 -16.79 -24.53
CA TYR A 360 -11.41 -16.10 -24.21
C TYR A 360 -12.35 -16.94 -23.33
N GLY A 361 -12.50 -18.24 -23.64
CA GLY A 361 -13.34 -19.16 -22.87
C GLY A 361 -12.99 -19.23 -21.39
N PRO A 362 -11.77 -19.66 -21.02
CA PRO A 362 -11.37 -19.74 -19.60
C PRO A 362 -11.20 -18.37 -18.94
N ALA A 363 -10.86 -17.30 -19.68
CA ALA A 363 -10.87 -15.94 -19.15
C ALA A 363 -12.29 -15.51 -18.75
N GLY A 364 -13.27 -15.75 -19.63
CA GLY A 364 -14.68 -15.48 -19.37
C GLY A 364 -15.20 -16.21 -18.13
N GLN A 365 -14.86 -17.48 -17.97
CA GLN A 365 -15.27 -18.29 -16.83
C GLN A 365 -14.75 -17.75 -15.48
N GLU A 366 -13.49 -17.30 -15.41
CA GLU A 366 -12.94 -16.74 -14.16
C GLU A 366 -13.44 -15.31 -13.89
N ILE A 367 -13.55 -14.49 -14.93
CA ILE A 367 -13.88 -13.07 -14.80
C ILE A 367 -15.39 -12.84 -14.61
N GLY A 368 -16.23 -13.77 -15.08
CA GLY A 368 -17.69 -13.68 -14.99
C GLY A 368 -18.35 -13.07 -16.23
N PHE A 369 -17.81 -13.31 -17.43
CA PHE A 369 -18.46 -12.95 -18.71
C PHE A 369 -18.45 -14.10 -19.70
N ASP A 370 -19.34 -14.09 -20.69
CA ASP A 370 -19.37 -15.12 -21.72
C ASP A 370 -18.31 -14.85 -22.80
N GLY A 371 -17.09 -15.35 -22.58
CA GLY A 371 -15.98 -15.15 -23.52
C GLY A 371 -16.18 -15.80 -24.89
N LEU A 372 -17.06 -16.80 -25.03
CA LEU A 372 -17.30 -17.48 -26.30
C LEU A 372 -18.39 -16.81 -27.12
N ASN A 373 -19.51 -16.43 -26.49
CA ASN A 373 -20.65 -15.79 -27.16
C ASN A 373 -20.63 -14.25 -27.08
N TRP A 374 -19.78 -13.65 -26.27
CA TRP A 374 -19.61 -12.21 -26.17
C TRP A 374 -18.14 -11.80 -25.99
N PRO A 375 -17.23 -12.19 -26.92
CA PRO A 375 -15.83 -11.77 -26.86
C PRO A 375 -15.66 -10.25 -26.99
N GLU A 376 -16.64 -9.54 -27.55
CA GLU A 376 -16.64 -8.08 -27.68
C GLU A 376 -16.69 -7.37 -26.31
N ALA A 377 -17.09 -8.06 -25.23
CA ALA A 377 -17.05 -7.53 -23.87
C ALA A 377 -15.71 -6.89 -23.52
N VAL A 378 -14.61 -7.50 -24.00
CA VAL A 378 -13.22 -7.08 -23.74
C VAL A 378 -12.90 -5.69 -24.32
N SER A 379 -13.58 -5.25 -25.38
CA SER A 379 -13.39 -3.92 -25.98
C SER A 379 -14.56 -2.95 -25.77
N THR A 380 -15.59 -3.38 -25.02
CA THR A 380 -16.74 -2.55 -24.60
C THR A 380 -16.78 -2.23 -23.12
N ASP A 381 -16.15 -3.05 -22.25
CA ASP A 381 -16.06 -2.83 -20.81
C ASP A 381 -14.59 -2.77 -20.37
N ALA A 382 -14.15 -1.62 -19.87
CA ALA A 382 -12.76 -1.38 -19.52
C ALA A 382 -12.28 -2.21 -18.31
N ILE A 383 -13.17 -2.56 -17.38
CA ILE A 383 -12.83 -3.40 -16.23
C ILE A 383 -12.63 -4.83 -16.72
N ILE A 384 -13.54 -5.37 -17.54
CA ILE A 384 -13.36 -6.69 -18.18
C ILE A 384 -12.06 -6.69 -19.00
N SER A 385 -11.80 -5.62 -19.74
CA SER A 385 -10.57 -5.45 -20.53
C SER A 385 -9.31 -5.64 -19.69
N PHE A 386 -9.15 -4.86 -18.62
CA PHE A 386 -8.01 -5.00 -17.71
C PHE A 386 -7.98 -6.34 -16.98
N LYS A 387 -9.15 -6.89 -16.59
CA LYS A 387 -9.21 -8.22 -15.97
C LYS A 387 -8.67 -9.30 -16.90
N THR A 388 -8.94 -9.25 -18.21
CA THR A 388 -8.38 -10.23 -19.16
C THR A 388 -6.86 -10.13 -19.29
N ALA A 389 -6.30 -8.92 -19.22
CA ALA A 389 -4.85 -8.72 -19.23
C ALA A 389 -4.18 -9.24 -17.96
N LEU A 390 -4.75 -8.93 -16.79
CA LEU A 390 -4.24 -9.42 -15.51
C LEU A 390 -4.39 -10.95 -15.37
N TRP A 391 -5.50 -11.50 -15.85
CA TRP A 391 -5.72 -12.95 -15.96
C TRP A 391 -4.60 -13.63 -16.76
N PHE A 392 -4.27 -13.08 -17.93
CA PHE A 392 -3.23 -13.62 -18.79
C PHE A 392 -1.87 -13.52 -18.11
N TRP A 393 -1.58 -12.34 -17.53
CA TRP A 393 -0.34 -12.06 -16.82
C TRP A 393 -0.10 -13.04 -15.67
N MET A 394 -1.08 -13.18 -14.76
CA MET A 394 -0.93 -14.03 -13.57
C MET A 394 -0.71 -15.50 -13.91
N ARG A 395 -1.27 -15.97 -15.03
CA ARG A 395 -1.18 -17.37 -15.44
C ARG A 395 0.08 -17.69 -16.25
N ASN A 396 0.54 -16.76 -17.06
CA ASN A 396 1.58 -17.05 -18.07
C ASN A 396 2.89 -16.27 -17.84
N VAL A 397 2.86 -15.17 -17.07
CA VAL A 397 3.99 -14.23 -16.99
C VAL A 397 4.48 -14.00 -15.57
N HIS A 398 3.58 -13.81 -14.60
CA HIS A 398 3.92 -13.49 -13.20
C HIS A 398 4.98 -14.45 -12.62
N GLY A 399 4.80 -15.76 -12.79
CA GLY A 399 5.70 -16.78 -12.23
C GLY A 399 7.11 -16.80 -12.83
N ILE A 400 7.36 -16.11 -13.95
CA ILE A 400 8.67 -16.10 -14.62
C ILE A 400 9.37 -14.74 -14.57
N ILE A 401 8.76 -13.71 -13.98
CA ILE A 401 9.33 -12.36 -13.99
C ILE A 401 10.72 -12.29 -13.32
N GLY A 402 10.96 -13.13 -12.32
CA GLY A 402 12.27 -13.25 -11.66
C GLY A 402 13.41 -13.73 -12.58
N GLN A 403 13.10 -14.21 -13.79
CA GLN A 403 14.10 -14.57 -14.81
C GLN A 403 14.58 -13.35 -15.63
N GLY A 404 13.88 -12.21 -15.51
CA GLY A 404 14.15 -10.96 -16.23
C GLY A 404 13.12 -10.63 -17.31
N PHE A 405 13.13 -9.39 -17.78
CA PHE A 405 12.11 -8.87 -18.73
C PHE A 405 12.12 -9.60 -20.08
N GLY A 406 13.26 -10.10 -20.55
CA GLY A 406 13.32 -10.91 -21.77
C GLY A 406 12.50 -12.21 -21.66
N ALA A 407 12.39 -12.78 -20.46
CA ALA A 407 11.56 -13.96 -20.23
C ALA A 407 10.06 -13.62 -20.36
N THR A 408 9.64 -12.43 -19.95
CA THR A 408 8.23 -11.98 -20.09
C THR A 408 7.87 -11.74 -21.55
N ILE A 409 8.78 -11.18 -22.36
CA ILE A 409 8.63 -11.09 -23.83
C ILE A 409 8.45 -12.49 -24.42
N ARG A 410 9.29 -13.44 -24.01
CA ARG A 410 9.22 -14.83 -24.50
C ARG A 410 7.89 -15.50 -24.17
N ALA A 411 7.33 -15.27 -22.98
CA ALA A 411 6.04 -15.82 -22.59
C ALA A 411 4.85 -15.20 -23.33
N ILE A 412 4.94 -13.91 -23.69
CA ILE A 412 3.86 -13.22 -24.40
C ILE A 412 3.89 -13.55 -25.90
N ASN A 413 5.05 -13.44 -26.55
CA ASN A 413 5.14 -13.59 -28.00
C ASN A 413 6.49 -14.17 -28.50
N GLY A 414 7.09 -15.07 -27.73
CA GLY A 414 8.44 -15.56 -28.00
C GLY A 414 8.63 -16.29 -29.33
N ASP A 415 7.58 -16.95 -29.84
CA ASP A 415 7.63 -17.64 -31.13
C ASP A 415 7.70 -16.70 -32.32
N VAL A 416 7.31 -15.43 -32.14
CA VAL A 416 7.30 -14.40 -33.19
C VAL A 416 8.44 -13.41 -33.02
N GLU A 417 8.79 -13.05 -31.78
CA GLU A 417 9.71 -11.94 -31.51
C GLU A 417 11.14 -12.37 -31.16
N CYS A 418 11.28 -13.38 -30.30
CA CYS A 418 12.57 -13.76 -29.72
C CYS A 418 13.46 -14.56 -30.69
N GLY A 419 14.76 -14.66 -30.37
CA GLY A 419 15.73 -15.39 -31.20
C GLY A 419 16.10 -14.66 -32.49
N GLY A 420 15.98 -13.32 -32.49
CA GLY A 420 16.30 -12.47 -33.63
C GLY A 420 15.22 -12.41 -34.73
N LYS A 421 14.00 -12.89 -34.47
CA LYS A 421 12.90 -12.92 -35.45
C LYS A 421 12.27 -11.54 -35.68
N ASN A 422 12.04 -10.78 -34.61
CA ASN A 422 11.55 -9.41 -34.69
C ASN A 422 12.25 -8.53 -33.65
N GLN A 423 13.47 -8.10 -33.97
CA GLN A 423 14.31 -7.35 -33.06
C GLN A 423 13.75 -5.95 -32.75
N ASP A 424 13.03 -5.35 -33.69
CA ASP A 424 12.42 -4.03 -33.49
C ASP A 424 11.31 -4.09 -32.43
N ALA A 425 10.47 -5.12 -32.46
CA ALA A 425 9.44 -5.32 -31.44
C ALA A 425 10.04 -5.58 -30.04
N VAL A 426 11.05 -6.43 -29.95
CA VAL A 426 11.79 -6.69 -28.70
C VAL A 426 12.38 -5.40 -28.14
N ASN A 427 13.05 -4.61 -28.99
CA ASN A 427 13.65 -3.35 -28.59
C ASN A 427 12.60 -2.32 -28.13
N ASP A 428 11.45 -2.23 -28.79
CA ASP A 428 10.38 -1.33 -28.37
C ASP A 428 9.86 -1.66 -26.96
N ARG A 429 9.60 -2.94 -26.68
CA ARG A 429 9.20 -3.40 -25.34
C ARG A 429 10.25 -3.06 -24.28
N ILE A 430 11.54 -3.30 -24.58
CA ILE A 430 12.65 -3.02 -23.66
C ILE A 430 12.74 -1.52 -23.39
N ASN A 431 12.62 -0.68 -24.41
CA ASN A 431 12.67 0.78 -24.27
C ASN A 431 11.52 1.29 -23.39
N LEU A 432 10.29 0.76 -23.57
CA LEU A 432 9.15 1.07 -22.72
C LEU A 432 9.38 0.63 -21.27
N TYR A 433 9.88 -0.59 -21.06
CA TYR A 433 10.18 -1.13 -19.73
C TYR A 433 11.24 -0.31 -19.00
N GLN A 434 12.34 0.03 -19.67
CA GLN A 434 13.39 0.88 -19.12
C GLN A 434 12.87 2.29 -18.80
N ASN A 435 12.02 2.85 -19.66
CA ASN A 435 11.39 4.14 -19.41
C ASN A 435 10.52 4.10 -18.14
N TYR A 436 9.66 3.09 -17.99
CA TYR A 436 8.78 2.97 -16.82
C TYR A 436 9.55 2.64 -15.54
N CYS A 437 10.58 1.79 -15.62
CA CYS A 437 11.51 1.59 -14.50
C CYS A 437 12.18 2.90 -14.06
N GLY A 438 12.59 3.74 -15.03
CA GLY A 438 13.13 5.07 -14.76
C GLY A 438 12.13 5.99 -14.05
N GLN A 439 10.86 6.01 -14.47
CA GLN A 439 9.80 6.77 -13.81
C GLN A 439 9.55 6.30 -12.37
N PHE A 440 9.69 5.00 -12.10
CA PHE A 440 9.55 4.43 -10.77
C PHE A 440 10.84 4.48 -9.93
N ASN A 441 11.92 5.03 -10.48
CA ASN A 441 13.25 5.06 -9.88
C ASN A 441 13.69 3.66 -9.40
N VAL A 442 13.56 2.65 -10.26
CA VAL A 442 14.00 1.27 -10.02
C VAL A 442 14.95 0.81 -11.12
N SER A 443 15.95 0.00 -10.76
CA SER A 443 16.78 -0.65 -11.76
C SER A 443 15.95 -1.68 -12.55
N PRO A 444 16.03 -1.69 -13.90
CA PRO A 444 15.33 -2.67 -14.73
C PRO A 444 15.83 -4.10 -14.52
N GLY A 445 17.00 -4.26 -13.89
CA GLY A 445 17.66 -5.56 -13.71
C GLY A 445 18.34 -6.06 -14.98
N ASP A 446 18.83 -7.29 -14.91
CA ASP A 446 19.50 -7.97 -16.02
C ASP A 446 18.50 -8.75 -16.91
N ASN A 447 19.00 -9.44 -17.94
CA ASN A 447 18.22 -10.32 -18.82
C ASN A 447 17.04 -9.63 -19.52
N LEU A 448 17.27 -8.44 -20.09
CA LEU A 448 16.24 -7.67 -20.78
C LEU A 448 15.85 -8.25 -22.15
N TYR A 449 16.74 -9.02 -22.78
CA TYR A 449 16.58 -9.50 -24.15
C TYR A 449 16.12 -10.96 -24.21
N CYS A 450 15.51 -11.31 -25.34
CA CYS A 450 15.18 -12.66 -25.77
C CYS A 450 15.47 -12.81 -27.28
#